data_AF-H2XVH8-F1
#
_entry.id   AF-H2XVH8-F1
#
_cell.length_a   1.000
_cell.length_b   1.000
_cell.length_c   1.000
_cell.angle_alpha   90.00
_cell.angle_beta   90.00
_cell.angle_gamma   90.00
#
_symmetry.space_group_name_H-M   'P 1'
#
loop_
_entity.id
_entity.type
_entity.pdbx_description
1 polymer ?
#
loop_
_entity_poly.entity_id
_entity_poly.type
_entity_poly.pdbx_seq_one_letter_code
_entity_poly.pdbx_strand_id
1 'polypeptide(L)'
;MFQDVKKGIFMNGHDTGEPSRVTSTYHDMVNSTASHDVRPSKNGLLWYSGSTASATGSMKLVQVDENGDFVRVHNTSATKEEEIGGFLLQQNVAGHPVAVFRFPPRTRLQPGHSATVWSNNSLNGAHDPPTHYLWKQLDKWGTGPECTTILCRPNGQAI
;
A
#
# COMPACT_ATOMS: atom_id res chain seq x y z
N MET A 1 -49.32 -31.28 -35.81
CA MET A 1 -50.80 -31.27 -35.79
C MET A 1 -51.17 -31.86 -34.43
N PHE A 2 -51.49 -31.09 -33.40
CA PHE A 2 -52.64 -30.18 -33.16
C PHE A 2 -52.14 -28.91 -32.44
N GLN A 3 -52.34 -27.70 -32.99
CA GLN A 3 -53.48 -26.77 -32.83
C GLN A 3 -53.60 -26.12 -31.43
N ASP A 4 -53.44 -24.79 -31.48
CA ASP A 4 -53.70 -23.72 -30.51
C ASP A 4 -54.97 -23.84 -29.66
N VAL A 5 -54.89 -23.31 -28.42
CA VAL A 5 -55.93 -22.44 -27.85
C VAL A 5 -55.28 -21.26 -27.12
N LYS A 6 -55.54 -20.05 -27.65
CA LYS A 6 -55.28 -18.73 -27.05
C LYS A 6 -56.09 -18.53 -25.76
N LYS A 7 -55.52 -17.78 -24.80
CA LYS A 7 -56.11 -16.51 -24.29
C LYS A 7 -55.16 -15.87 -23.27
N GLY A 8 -54.74 -14.63 -23.57
CA GLY A 8 -54.03 -13.78 -22.62
C GLY A 8 -54.99 -13.02 -21.71
N ILE A 9 -54.49 -12.65 -20.53
CA ILE A 9 -54.92 -11.49 -19.72
C ILE A 9 -53.64 -10.91 -19.09
N PHE A 10 -53.39 -9.63 -19.31
CA PHE A 10 -52.33 -8.82 -18.68
C PHE A 10 -52.70 -8.47 -17.24
N MET A 11 -51.74 -8.49 -16.32
CA MET A 11 -51.64 -7.55 -15.18
C MET A 11 -50.17 -7.37 -14.78
N ASN A 12 -49.77 -6.10 -14.64
CA ASN A 12 -48.46 -5.62 -14.17
C ASN A 12 -48.26 -5.89 -12.67
N GLY A 13 -47.02 -6.10 -12.22
CA GLY A 13 -46.68 -6.08 -10.79
C GLY A 13 -45.26 -6.51 -10.44
N HIS A 14 -44.32 -5.57 -10.51
CA HIS A 14 -43.19 -5.34 -9.59
C HIS A 14 -42.43 -6.58 -9.05
N ASP A 15 -41.33 -6.93 -9.72
CA ASP A 15 -40.32 -7.86 -9.20
C ASP A 15 -39.37 -7.11 -8.26
N THR A 16 -39.47 -7.36 -6.96
CA THR A 16 -38.59 -6.79 -5.93
C THR A 16 -37.31 -7.61 -5.87
N GLY A 17 -36.32 -7.27 -6.71
CA GLY A 17 -34.94 -7.68 -6.52
C GLY A 17 -34.30 -6.89 -5.38
N GLU A 18 -34.01 -7.55 -4.25
CA GLU A 18 -33.20 -6.98 -3.17
C GLU A 18 -31.78 -6.63 -3.67
N PRO A 19 -31.19 -5.52 -3.19
CA PRO A 19 -29.89 -5.07 -3.64
C PRO A 19 -28.76 -5.90 -3.02
N SER A 20 -27.94 -6.54 -3.87
CA SER A 20 -26.65 -7.07 -3.49
C SER A 20 -25.77 -5.94 -2.92
N ARG A 21 -25.63 -5.97 -1.60
CA ARG A 21 -24.96 -4.98 -0.76
C ARG A 21 -23.48 -4.86 -1.15
N VAL A 22 -23.14 -3.77 -1.85
CA VAL A 22 -21.77 -3.34 -2.09
C VAL A 22 -21.23 -2.78 -0.77
N THR A 23 -20.64 -3.63 0.06
CA THR A 23 -20.06 -3.22 1.37
C THR A 23 -18.53 -3.23 1.43
N SER A 24 -17.81 -3.62 0.37
CA SER A 24 -16.34 -3.65 0.41
C SER A 24 -15.68 -2.28 0.23
N THR A 25 -16.29 -1.36 -0.51
CA THR A 25 -15.57 -0.19 -1.05
C THR A 25 -15.27 0.92 -0.04
N TYR A 26 -16.07 1.06 1.03
CA TYR A 26 -15.89 2.16 1.99
C TYR A 26 -14.70 1.93 2.92
N HIS A 27 -14.53 0.73 3.47
CA HIS A 27 -13.38 0.45 4.34
C HIS A 27 -12.06 0.51 3.57
N ASP A 28 -12.07 0.05 2.33
CA ASP A 28 -10.89 0.09 1.45
C ASP A 28 -10.50 1.52 1.08
N MET A 29 -11.48 2.42 0.85
CA MET A 29 -11.22 3.85 0.61
C MET A 29 -10.67 4.58 1.83
N VAL A 30 -11.14 4.27 3.04
CA VAL A 30 -10.72 4.96 4.28
C VAL A 30 -9.27 4.60 4.67
N ASN A 31 -8.81 3.41 4.27
CA ASN A 31 -7.43 2.96 4.50
C ASN A 31 -6.48 3.24 3.34
N SER A 32 -7.00 3.70 2.19
CA SER A 32 -6.21 4.02 1.00
C SER A 32 -5.64 5.44 1.07
N THR A 33 -4.32 5.59 1.16
CA THR A 33 -3.64 6.90 1.06
C THR A 33 -3.11 7.16 -0.36
N ALA A 34 -3.92 6.84 -1.37
CA ALA A 34 -3.49 6.97 -2.76
C ALA A 34 -3.18 8.44 -3.12
N SER A 35 -1.94 8.73 -3.53
CA SER A 35 -1.55 10.04 -4.05
C SER A 35 -1.70 10.02 -5.57
N HIS A 36 -2.45 10.99 -6.11
CA HIS A 36 -2.65 11.18 -7.54
C HIS A 36 -1.96 12.47 -7.98
N ASP A 37 -0.73 12.37 -8.47
CA ASP A 37 -0.04 13.52 -9.09
C ASP A 37 -0.24 13.48 -10.61
N VAL A 38 -1.04 14.40 -11.13
CA VAL A 38 -1.18 14.62 -12.57
C VAL A 38 -0.06 15.56 -13.03
N ARG A 39 1.04 15.01 -13.56
CA ARG A 39 2.10 15.82 -14.18
C ARG A 39 1.98 15.78 -15.72
N PRO A 40 1.91 16.93 -16.41
CA PRO A 40 1.92 16.96 -17.86
C PRO A 40 3.31 16.53 -18.40
N SER A 41 3.33 15.52 -19.26
CA SER A 41 4.53 15.17 -20.04
C SER A 41 4.69 16.12 -21.23
N LYS A 42 5.94 16.46 -21.58
CA LYS A 42 6.30 17.26 -22.76
C LYS A 42 5.85 16.64 -24.10
N ASN A 43 5.40 15.38 -24.09
CA ASN A 43 4.98 14.63 -25.29
C ASN A 43 3.46 14.32 -25.34
N GLY A 44 2.63 14.94 -24.50
CA GLY A 44 1.17 14.81 -24.59
C GLY A 44 0.58 13.45 -24.17
N LEU A 45 1.40 12.50 -23.72
CA LEU A 45 0.95 11.23 -23.14
C LEU A 45 0.75 11.40 -21.62
N LEU A 46 -0.51 11.25 -21.18
CA LEU A 46 -0.87 11.20 -19.76
C LEU A 46 -0.51 9.82 -19.21
N TRP A 47 0.53 9.73 -18.39
CA TRP A 47 0.78 8.53 -17.59
C TRP A 47 0.17 8.73 -16.20
N TYR A 48 -0.60 7.74 -15.75
CA TYR A 48 -1.19 7.75 -14.41
C TYR A 48 -0.13 7.32 -13.38
N SER A 49 0.62 8.28 -12.85
CA SER A 49 1.36 8.27 -11.57
C SER A 49 0.49 8.06 -10.33
N GLY A 50 -0.24 6.95 -10.24
CA GLY A 50 -0.97 6.59 -9.02
C GLY A 50 -0.15 5.64 -8.16
N SER A 51 0.19 6.03 -6.93
CA SER A 51 0.69 5.10 -5.91
C SER A 51 -0.44 4.75 -4.97
N THR A 52 -0.77 3.46 -4.82
CA THR A 52 -1.76 2.97 -3.85
C THR A 52 -1.05 2.40 -2.63
N ALA A 53 -1.50 2.81 -1.44
CA ALA A 53 -1.01 2.25 -0.18
C ALA A 53 -2.21 1.91 0.71
N SER A 54 -2.12 0.80 1.44
CA SER A 54 -3.10 0.31 2.41
C SER A 54 -2.38 -0.03 3.71
N ALA A 55 -3.02 0.18 4.85
CA ALA A 55 -2.44 -0.16 6.15
C ALA A 55 -3.50 -0.62 7.16
N THR A 56 -3.12 -1.55 8.02
CA THR A 56 -3.90 -2.14 9.10
C THR A 56 -3.21 -1.88 10.43
N GLY A 57 -3.84 -1.06 11.27
CA GLY A 57 -3.27 -0.60 12.54
C GLY A 57 -2.54 0.74 12.42
N SER A 58 -1.69 1.05 13.41
CA SER A 58 -1.09 2.39 13.56
C SER A 58 0.18 2.59 12.72
N MET A 59 0.83 1.53 12.26
CA MET A 59 2.01 1.65 11.40
C MET A 59 1.60 1.73 9.93
N LYS A 60 2.11 2.74 9.22
CA LYS A 60 1.84 2.94 7.79
C LYS A 60 3.14 3.08 7.01
N LEU A 61 3.14 2.60 5.77
CA LEU A 61 4.13 2.98 4.77
C LEU A 61 3.68 4.30 4.14
N VAL A 62 4.41 5.38 4.39
CA VAL A 62 3.98 6.74 4.01
C VAL A 62 4.72 7.29 2.81
N GLN A 63 5.86 6.70 2.44
CA GLN A 63 6.60 7.13 1.27
C GLN A 63 7.52 6.03 0.74
N VAL A 64 7.50 5.86 -0.57
CA VAL A 64 8.59 5.27 -1.36
C VAL A 64 9.17 6.41 -2.18
N ASP A 65 10.47 6.63 -2.09
CA ASP A 65 11.13 7.69 -2.86
C ASP A 65 11.11 7.36 -4.36
N GLU A 66 10.76 8.33 -5.20
CA GLU A 66 10.65 8.17 -6.66
C GLU A 66 11.99 7.86 -7.33
N ASN A 67 13.11 8.22 -6.70
CA ASN A 67 14.46 7.91 -7.17
C ASN A 67 15.01 6.60 -6.58
N GLY A 68 14.23 5.91 -5.75
CA GLY A 68 14.62 4.69 -5.07
C GLY A 68 15.58 4.91 -3.90
N ASP A 69 15.69 6.14 -3.39
CA ASP A 69 16.70 6.45 -2.38
C ASP A 69 16.32 5.93 -0.99
N PHE A 70 15.04 5.95 -0.62
CA PHE A 70 14.55 5.46 0.66
C PHE A 70 13.10 5.00 0.66
N VAL A 71 12.73 4.26 1.71
CA VAL A 71 11.35 3.99 2.09
C VAL A 71 11.12 4.49 3.52
N ARG A 72 9.97 5.09 3.78
CA ARG A 72 9.62 5.64 5.10
C ARG A 72 8.33 5.04 5.64
N VAL A 73 8.40 4.59 6.88
CA VAL A 73 7.26 4.13 7.67
C VAL A 73 6.96 5.12 8.79
N HIS A 74 5.71 5.19 9.22
CA HIS A 74 5.24 6.17 10.18
C HIS A 74 4.27 5.54 11.18
N ASN A 75 4.46 5.86 12.46
CA ASN A 75 3.49 5.55 13.50
C ASN A 75 2.42 6.65 13.55
N THR A 76 1.25 6.37 12.98
CA THR A 76 0.08 7.26 12.98
C THR A 76 -0.67 7.30 14.31
N SER A 77 -0.28 6.51 15.30
CA SER A 77 -0.88 6.61 16.63
C SER A 77 -0.60 7.97 17.24
N ALA A 78 -1.62 8.57 17.87
CA ALA A 78 -1.48 9.83 18.59
C ALA A 78 -0.93 9.64 20.02
N THR A 79 -1.03 8.43 20.58
CA THR A 79 -0.75 8.18 22.01
C THR A 79 0.08 6.94 22.29
N LYS A 80 0.15 5.99 21.35
CA LYS A 80 0.77 4.68 21.57
C LYS A 80 2.10 4.55 20.83
N GLU A 81 3.15 4.22 21.56
CA GLU A 81 4.42 3.75 21.00
C GLU A 81 4.23 2.37 20.35
N GLU A 82 4.77 2.19 19.14
CA GLU A 82 4.74 0.90 18.44
C GLU A 82 6.12 0.24 18.47
N GLU A 83 6.16 -1.03 18.87
CA GLU A 83 7.37 -1.85 18.77
C GLU A 83 7.41 -2.48 17.38
N ILE A 84 8.30 -1.95 16.55
CA ILE A 84 8.50 -2.42 15.16
C ILE A 84 9.70 -3.35 15.02
N GLY A 85 10.33 -3.72 16.14
CA GLY A 85 11.46 -4.64 16.14
C GLY A 85 11.12 -5.95 15.42
N GLY A 86 11.92 -6.30 14.41
CA GLY A 86 11.72 -7.49 13.59
C GLY A 86 10.65 -7.38 12.51
N PHE A 87 9.95 -6.24 12.35
CA PHE A 87 9.10 -5.98 11.19
C PHE A 87 9.95 -6.03 9.92
N LEU A 88 9.31 -6.31 8.79
CA LEU A 88 9.95 -6.48 7.50
C LEU A 88 9.46 -5.42 6.51
N LEU A 89 10.36 -4.75 5.82
CA LEU A 89 10.05 -4.05 4.57
C LEU A 89 10.44 -4.97 3.42
N GLN A 90 9.45 -5.49 2.73
CA GLN A 90 9.62 -6.37 1.59
C GLN A 90 9.27 -5.63 0.31
N GLN A 91 10.20 -5.61 -0.65
CA GLN A 91 9.93 -5.13 -1.99
C GLN A 91 9.76 -6.32 -2.94
N ASN A 92 8.67 -6.28 -3.69
CA ASN A 92 8.36 -7.20 -4.77
C ASN A 92 8.48 -6.50 -6.12
N VAL A 93 8.98 -7.21 -7.12
CA VAL A 93 8.95 -6.81 -8.53
C VAL A 93 8.20 -7.89 -9.30
N ALA A 94 7.17 -7.50 -10.05
CA ALA A 94 6.30 -8.43 -10.77
C ALA A 94 5.76 -9.58 -9.88
N GLY A 95 5.44 -9.27 -8.62
CA GLY A 95 4.90 -10.23 -7.65
C GLY A 95 5.94 -11.09 -6.93
N HIS A 96 7.23 -10.99 -7.26
CA HIS A 96 8.29 -11.78 -6.63
C HIS A 96 9.12 -10.93 -5.65
N PRO A 97 9.42 -11.43 -4.43
CA PRO A 97 10.26 -10.71 -3.49
C PRO A 97 11.69 -10.58 -4.01
N VAL A 98 12.18 -9.34 -4.09
CA VAL A 98 13.55 -9.04 -4.54
C VAL A 98 14.42 -8.47 -3.42
N ALA A 99 13.81 -7.87 -2.40
CA ALA A 99 14.53 -7.27 -1.28
C ALA A 99 13.70 -7.40 0.01
N VAL A 100 14.34 -7.78 1.12
CA VAL A 100 13.72 -7.78 2.46
C VAL A 100 14.65 -7.12 3.48
N PHE A 101 14.22 -6.00 4.05
CA PHE A 101 14.88 -5.36 5.19
C PHE A 101 14.16 -5.74 6.48
N ARG A 102 14.92 -6.10 7.51
CA ARG A 102 14.37 -6.39 8.84
C ARG A 102 14.80 -5.32 9.83
N PHE A 103 13.83 -4.70 10.50
CA PHE A 103 14.12 -3.77 11.57
C PHE A 103 14.86 -4.47 12.72
N PRO A 104 15.90 -3.87 13.30
CA PRO A 104 16.63 -4.45 14.42
C PRO A 104 15.71 -4.80 15.61
N PRO A 105 16.07 -5.81 16.42
CA PRO A 105 15.32 -6.13 17.63
C PRO A 105 15.19 -4.92 18.57
N ARG A 106 14.07 -4.83 19.29
CA ARG A 106 13.75 -3.76 20.26
C ARG A 106 13.61 -2.35 19.66
N THR A 107 13.55 -2.20 18.33
CA THR A 107 13.21 -0.91 17.71
C THR A 107 11.78 -0.49 18.09
N ARG A 108 11.65 0.75 18.55
CA ARG A 108 10.39 1.37 18.96
C ARG A 108 10.21 2.72 18.25
N LEU A 109 8.98 3.03 17.88
CA LEU A 109 8.59 4.29 17.26
C LEU A 109 7.56 5.01 18.12
N GLN A 110 7.92 6.22 18.57
CA GLN A 110 7.02 7.09 19.31
C GLN A 110 5.78 7.47 18.48
N PRO A 111 4.67 7.88 19.13
CA PRO A 111 3.52 8.46 18.45
C PRO A 111 3.92 9.58 17.48
N GLY A 112 3.40 9.54 16.25
CA GLY A 112 3.69 10.54 15.22
C GLY A 112 5.13 10.55 14.69
N HIS A 113 5.96 9.57 15.02
CA HIS A 113 7.34 9.48 14.53
C HIS A 113 7.46 8.53 13.34
N SER A 114 8.56 8.69 12.59
CA SER A 114 8.86 7.91 11.40
C SER A 114 10.21 7.21 11.49
N ALA A 115 10.33 6.08 10.81
CA ALA A 115 11.60 5.43 10.51
C ALA A 115 11.82 5.39 9.00
N THR A 116 13.03 5.73 8.57
CA THR A 116 13.43 5.77 7.17
C THR A 116 14.53 4.74 6.93
N VAL A 117 14.36 3.93 5.90
CA VAL A 117 15.35 2.97 5.43
C VAL A 117 15.93 3.45 4.10
N TRP A 118 17.16 3.94 4.16
CA TRP A 118 17.94 4.44 3.05
C TRP A 118 18.63 3.30 2.32
N SER A 119 18.70 3.39 1.00
CA SER A 119 19.55 2.55 0.16
C SER A 119 21.02 2.95 0.27
N ASN A 120 21.93 2.05 -0.10
CA ASN A 120 23.37 2.25 -0.04
C ASN A 120 23.86 3.41 -0.91
N ASN A 121 23.24 3.61 -2.08
CA ASN A 121 23.66 4.65 -3.03
C ASN A 121 22.90 5.97 -2.85
N SER A 122 22.16 6.14 -1.75
CA SER A 122 21.59 7.43 -1.42
C SER A 122 22.68 8.40 -0.94
N LEU A 123 22.75 9.58 -1.56
CA LEU A 123 23.73 10.64 -1.23
C LEU A 123 23.61 11.14 0.23
N ASN A 124 22.42 11.04 0.82
CA ASN A 124 22.10 11.59 2.14
C ASN A 124 21.75 10.50 3.17
N GLY A 125 22.05 9.24 2.88
CA GLY A 125 21.73 8.11 3.75
C GLY A 125 22.55 8.08 5.03
N ALA A 126 22.07 8.72 6.10
CA ALA A 126 22.68 8.62 7.43
C ALA A 126 22.18 7.37 8.18
N HIS A 127 23.07 6.69 8.89
CA HIS A 127 22.69 5.62 9.81
C HIS A 127 22.60 6.16 11.23
N ASP A 128 21.38 6.45 11.68
CA ASP A 128 21.06 6.95 13.01
C ASP A 128 19.81 6.26 13.57
N PRO A 129 19.91 5.00 14.02
CA PRO A 129 18.78 4.30 14.61
C PRO A 129 18.28 4.98 15.90
N PRO A 130 16.96 5.00 16.16
CA PRO A 130 15.94 4.16 15.54
C PRO A 130 15.18 4.81 14.37
N THR A 131 15.53 6.03 13.97
CA THR A 131 14.81 6.83 12.97
C THR A 131 15.40 6.70 11.57
N HIS A 132 16.70 6.43 11.43
CA HIS A 132 17.38 6.29 10.15
C HIS A 132 18.23 5.03 10.06
N TYR A 133 17.97 4.20 9.05
CA TYR A 133 18.70 2.98 8.77
C TYR A 133 19.35 3.05 7.40
N LEU A 134 20.64 2.73 7.31
CA LEU A 134 21.30 2.55 6.03
C LEU A 134 21.33 1.06 5.68
N TRP A 135 20.68 0.69 4.58
CA TRP A 135 20.67 -0.68 4.09
C TRP A 135 21.80 -0.90 3.08
N LYS A 136 22.97 -1.29 3.59
CA LYS A 136 24.19 -1.47 2.80
C LYS A 136 24.11 -2.54 1.71
N GLN A 137 23.20 -3.51 1.82
CA GLN A 137 23.04 -4.58 0.82
C GLN A 137 22.09 -4.22 -0.32
N LEU A 138 21.41 -3.06 -0.25
CA LEU A 138 20.49 -2.61 -1.30
C LEU A 138 21.06 -1.36 -1.96
N ASP A 139 21.43 -1.46 -3.24
CA ASP A 139 21.95 -0.31 -3.99
C ASP A 139 20.91 0.80 -4.11
N LYS A 140 19.69 0.45 -4.53
CA LYS A 140 18.50 1.32 -4.60
C LYS A 140 17.23 0.51 -4.42
N TRP A 141 16.19 1.15 -3.92
CA TRP A 141 14.84 0.61 -3.99
C TRP A 141 14.36 0.62 -5.45
N GLY A 142 13.66 -0.44 -5.86
CA GLY A 142 12.97 -0.49 -7.13
C GLY A 142 11.90 0.58 -7.23
N THR A 143 11.79 1.16 -8.43
CA THR A 143 10.82 2.19 -8.80
C THR A 143 10.11 1.74 -10.07
N GLY A 144 8.84 2.10 -10.23
CA GLY A 144 8.03 1.68 -11.38
C GLY A 144 6.74 0.97 -10.99
N PRO A 145 5.82 0.77 -11.96
CA PRO A 145 4.49 0.23 -11.70
C PRO A 145 4.49 -1.24 -11.29
N GLU A 146 5.52 -2.01 -11.69
CA GLU A 146 5.70 -3.40 -11.27
C GLU A 146 6.26 -3.55 -9.84
N CYS A 147 6.69 -2.46 -9.22
CA CYS A 147 7.27 -2.46 -7.88
C CYS A 147 6.17 -2.31 -6.82
N THR A 148 6.20 -3.19 -5.81
CA THR A 148 5.31 -3.09 -4.64
C THR A 148 6.15 -3.19 -3.37
N THR A 149 5.98 -2.25 -2.45
CA THR A 149 6.65 -2.31 -1.14
C THR A 149 5.62 -2.60 -0.07
N ILE A 150 5.87 -3.62 0.75
CA ILE A 150 4.96 -4.15 1.75
C ILE A 150 5.67 -4.07 3.10
N LEU A 151 4.98 -3.53 4.10
CA LEU A 151 5.41 -3.62 5.48
C LEU A 151 4.74 -4.85 6.12
N CYS A 152 5.53 -5.73 6.73
CA CYS A 152 5.04 -6.95 7.36
C CYS A 152 5.46 -7.03 8.83
N ARG A 153 4.63 -7.67 9.65
CA ARG A 153 5.01 -8.12 11.00
C ARG A 153 6.04 -9.26 10.93
N PRO A 154 6.73 -9.59 12.04
CA PRO A 154 7.73 -10.67 12.06
C PRO A 154 7.19 -12.05 11.69
N ASN A 155 5.87 -12.26 11.83
CA ASN A 155 5.17 -13.49 11.44
C ASN A 155 4.78 -13.53 9.95
N GLY A 156 5.16 -12.52 9.15
CA GLY A 156 4.86 -12.43 7.73
C GLY A 156 3.52 -11.77 7.38
N GLN A 157 2.70 -11.40 8.37
CA GLN A 157 1.43 -10.72 8.11
C GLN A 157 1.69 -9.30 7.61
N ALA A 158 1.20 -8.97 6.41
CA ALA A 158 1.20 -7.60 5.90
C ALA A 158 0.39 -6.68 6.82
N ILE A 159 0.89 -5.45 7.02
CA ILE A 159 0.16 -4.39 7.70
C ILE A 159 -0.37 -3.39 6.71
#